data_AF-A0A2V7AYL7-F1
#
_entry.id   AF-A0A2V7AYL7-F1
#
_cell.length_a   1.000
_cell.length_b   1.000
_cell.length_c   1.000
_cell.angle_alpha   90.00
_cell.angle_beta   90.00
_cell.angle_gamma   90.00
#
_symmetry.space_group_name_H-M   'P 1'
#
loop_
_entity.id
_entity.type
_entity.pdbx_description
1 polymer ?
#
loop_
_entity_poly.entity_id
_entity_poly.type
_entity_poly.pdbx_seq_one_letter_code
_entity_poly.pdbx_strand_id
1 'polypeptide(L)'
;MVGSMADAHRWTQDLRLFGTTALEFPAPEPRLWRGGHHREADAERAMIARRLMVADPVTVVATPAALTAPLLSRAEFAERTLRLSSGDRLDRELLLEALERCSYERVETVVAVGQWSVRGGIVDVFSPSQSSPARLEFSGDDVESIRLFDPTSQRSVVSLDELLVLPLTPEDGGYEPGTRLLDYLPAAAPIVVDVPKLLDGPAEEAPADPPLRDRLAGRQLIELSLVAGTSSAAAGVSAATEVTLETHEVPRFTGRFNQLTGELGRWRAEGFRVRLTAADDRQAEHLRQILREHGVEAVVAVSLEGSESLAVVVGECSTGFTIPALGVIVLT
;
A
#
# COMPACT_ATOMS: atom_id res chain seq x y z
N MET A 1 -6.99 -3.11 9.12
CA MET A 1 -6.31 -2.54 10.31
C MET A 1 -5.57 -3.65 11.02
N VAL A 2 -4.32 -3.38 11.39
CA VAL A 2 -3.37 -4.37 11.94
C VAL A 2 -2.68 -3.81 13.18
N GLY A 3 -2.00 -4.66 13.96
CA GLY A 3 -1.44 -4.25 15.25
C GLY A 3 -0.10 -3.53 15.21
N SER A 4 0.68 -3.68 14.14
CA SER A 4 2.02 -3.11 14.04
C SER A 4 2.40 -2.82 12.59
N MET A 5 3.46 -2.04 12.38
CA MET A 5 4.03 -1.82 11.04
C MET A 5 4.52 -3.13 10.39
N ALA A 6 5.10 -4.04 11.18
CA ALA A 6 5.54 -5.35 10.67
C ALA A 6 4.34 -6.17 10.14
N ASP A 7 3.21 -6.12 10.85
CA ASP A 7 1.97 -6.74 10.38
C ASP A 7 1.41 -6.02 9.15
N ALA A 8 1.55 -4.70 9.05
CA ALA A 8 1.06 -3.91 7.91
C ALA A 8 1.79 -4.28 6.62
N HIS A 9 3.11 -4.40 6.70
CA HIS A 9 3.93 -4.87 5.59
C HIS A 9 3.54 -6.29 5.17
N ARG A 10 3.47 -7.22 6.13
CA ARG A 10 3.03 -8.61 5.91
C ARG A 10 1.68 -8.68 5.21
N TRP A 11 0.66 -8.00 5.75
CA TRP A 11 -0.69 -8.01 5.20
C TRP A 11 -0.73 -7.43 3.78
N THR A 12 0.00 -6.35 3.53
CA THR A 12 0.06 -5.72 2.21
C THR A 12 0.64 -6.68 1.17
N GLN A 13 1.71 -7.38 1.53
CA GLN A 13 2.36 -8.39 0.69
C GLN A 13 1.44 -9.59 0.43
N ASP A 14 0.87 -10.18 1.49
CA ASP A 14 -0.02 -11.32 1.36
C ASP A 14 -1.27 -10.96 0.52
N LEU A 15 -1.88 -9.79 0.72
CA LEU A 15 -3.03 -9.34 -0.07
C LEU A 15 -2.72 -9.17 -1.56
N ARG A 16 -1.51 -8.70 -1.90
CA ARG A 16 -1.07 -8.60 -3.31
C ARG A 16 -0.95 -9.96 -3.98
N LEU A 17 -0.54 -11.00 -3.26
CA LEU A 17 -0.52 -12.37 -3.77
C LEU A 17 -1.92 -12.86 -4.18
N PHE A 18 -2.96 -12.44 -3.45
CA PHE A 18 -4.36 -12.69 -3.80
C PHE A 18 -4.90 -11.76 -4.90
N GLY A 19 -4.04 -11.01 -5.59
CA GLY A 19 -4.43 -10.12 -6.69
C GLY A 19 -5.08 -8.81 -6.25
N THR A 20 -5.06 -8.50 -4.95
CA THR A 20 -5.62 -7.25 -4.45
C THR A 20 -4.62 -6.11 -4.63
N THR A 21 -5.10 -4.95 -5.10
CA THR A 21 -4.29 -3.73 -5.04
C THR A 21 -4.25 -3.23 -3.60
N ALA A 22 -3.22 -3.63 -2.86
CA ALA A 22 -3.02 -3.26 -1.46
C ALA A 22 -1.89 -2.24 -1.30
N LEU A 23 -2.14 -1.20 -0.51
CA LEU A 23 -1.18 -0.17 -0.12
C LEU A 23 -1.12 -0.06 1.40
N GLU A 24 0.09 0.07 1.93
CA GLU A 24 0.32 0.41 3.33
C GLU A 24 0.14 1.92 3.49
N PHE A 25 -0.65 2.35 4.49
CA PHE A 25 -0.79 3.74 4.85
C PHE A 25 0.07 4.02 6.09
N PRO A 26 1.22 4.68 5.93
CA PRO A 26 2.17 4.84 7.02
C PRO A 26 1.70 5.90 8.02
N ALA A 27 2.14 5.76 9.26
CA ALA A 27 2.07 6.85 10.24
C ALA A 27 2.99 8.00 9.79
N PRO A 28 2.71 9.26 10.18
CA PRO A 28 3.62 10.37 9.90
C PRO A 28 5.00 10.11 10.48
N GLU A 29 6.04 10.44 9.73
CA GLU A 29 7.41 10.28 10.21
C GLU A 29 7.70 11.23 11.38
N PRO A 30 8.37 10.75 12.44
CA PRO A 30 8.79 11.61 13.54
C PRO A 30 9.87 12.59 13.07
N ARG A 31 9.79 13.84 13.54
CA ARG A 31 10.79 14.86 13.22
C ARG A 31 12.17 14.45 13.73
N LEU A 32 13.16 14.44 12.84
CA LEU A 32 14.56 14.29 13.23
C LEU A 32 15.11 15.65 13.66
N TRP A 33 15.74 15.71 14.84
CA TRP A 33 16.31 16.93 15.43
C TRP A 33 17.48 17.55 14.61
N ARG A 34 17.81 16.98 13.44
CA ARG A 34 18.87 17.43 12.53
C ARG A 34 18.45 17.46 11.06
N GLY A 35 17.25 17.96 10.77
CA GLY A 35 16.95 18.68 9.51
C GLY A 35 17.09 17.91 8.19
N GLY A 36 17.15 16.58 8.20
CA GLY A 36 16.99 15.76 7.01
C GLY A 36 15.71 14.97 7.12
N HIS A 37 14.76 15.19 6.22
CA HIS A 37 13.53 14.40 6.13
C HIS A 37 13.46 13.75 4.76
N HIS A 38 13.44 12.43 4.73
CA HIS A 38 12.93 11.72 3.56
C HIS A 38 11.42 11.80 3.66
N ARG A 39 10.75 12.44 2.69
CA ARG A 39 9.30 12.67 2.76
C ARG A 39 8.52 11.46 2.24
N GLU A 40 9.02 10.26 2.50
CA GLU A 40 8.51 9.02 1.93
C GLU A 40 7.14 8.69 2.50
N ALA A 41 6.97 8.72 3.82
CA ALA A 41 5.66 8.49 4.43
C ALA A 41 4.62 9.55 3.99
N ASP A 42 5.03 10.82 3.90
CA ASP A 42 4.16 11.90 3.42
C ASP A 42 3.71 11.69 1.97
N ALA A 43 4.65 11.27 1.11
CA ALA A 43 4.40 10.95 -0.28
C ALA A 43 3.40 9.80 -0.43
N GLU A 44 3.60 8.70 0.31
CA GLU A 44 2.70 7.55 0.31
C GLU A 44 1.30 7.93 0.80
N ARG A 45 1.21 8.71 1.88
CA ARG A 45 -0.07 9.22 2.40
C ARG A 45 -0.79 10.08 1.37
N ALA A 46 -0.09 10.99 0.69
CA ALA A 46 -0.67 11.84 -0.35
C ALA A 46 -1.15 11.03 -1.56
N MET A 47 -0.40 10.00 -1.98
CA MET A 47 -0.80 9.11 -3.07
C MET A 47 -2.05 8.29 -2.73
N ILE A 48 -2.13 7.75 -1.51
CA ILE A 48 -3.31 7.03 -1.05
C ILE A 48 -4.50 7.97 -0.94
N ALA A 49 -4.33 9.17 -0.36
CA ALA A 49 -5.38 10.17 -0.29
C ALA A 49 -5.90 10.54 -1.69
N ARG A 50 -5.01 10.75 -2.67
CA ARG A 50 -5.40 11.00 -4.06
C ARG A 50 -6.18 9.84 -4.66
N ARG A 51 -5.72 8.60 -4.48
CA ARG A 51 -6.40 7.39 -4.98
C ARG A 51 -7.81 7.26 -4.42
N LEU A 52 -7.97 7.50 -3.11
CA LEU A 52 -9.27 7.53 -2.44
C LEU A 52 -10.17 8.68 -2.91
N MET A 53 -9.59 9.85 -3.22
CA MET A 53 -10.33 11.01 -3.74
C MET A 53 -10.95 10.75 -5.12
N VAL A 54 -10.28 9.97 -5.98
CA VAL A 54 -10.79 9.59 -7.31
C VAL A 54 -11.55 8.27 -7.31
N ALA A 55 -11.80 7.67 -6.14
CA ALA A 55 -12.48 6.40 -5.96
C ALA A 55 -11.84 5.24 -6.77
N ASP A 56 -10.53 5.27 -6.96
CA ASP A 56 -9.79 4.18 -7.60
C ASP A 56 -9.68 3.00 -6.60
N PRO A 57 -10.17 1.79 -6.95
CA PRO A 57 -10.21 0.65 -6.04
C PRO A 57 -8.84 0.36 -5.39
N VAL A 58 -8.84 0.27 -4.06
CA VAL A 58 -7.64 -0.01 -3.25
C VAL A 58 -8.01 -0.59 -1.90
N THR A 59 -7.21 -1.53 -1.42
CA THR A 59 -7.21 -1.97 -0.03
C THR A 59 -6.11 -1.22 0.72
N VAL A 60 -6.48 -0.50 1.77
CA VAL A 60 -5.54 0.27 2.58
C VAL A 60 -5.27 -0.48 3.89
N VAL A 61 -4.01 -0.83 4.12
CA VAL A 61 -3.55 -1.46 5.35
C VAL A 61 -2.95 -0.38 6.25
N ALA A 62 -3.45 -0.24 7.47
CA ALA A 62 -3.03 0.81 8.40
C ALA A 62 -2.95 0.27 9.83
N THR A 63 -2.01 0.81 10.60
CA THR A 63 -1.97 0.66 12.07
C THR A 63 -2.91 1.68 12.73
N PRO A 64 -3.24 1.52 14.03
CA PRO A 64 -3.99 2.52 14.77
C PRO A 64 -3.40 3.94 14.69
N ALA A 65 -2.09 4.10 14.86
CA ALA A 65 -1.45 5.41 14.82
C ALA A 65 -1.56 6.07 13.43
N ALA A 66 -1.41 5.27 12.36
CA ALA A 66 -1.60 5.78 11.01
C ALA A 66 -3.07 6.20 10.76
N LEU A 67 -4.03 5.41 11.26
CA LEU A 67 -5.47 5.67 11.12
C LEU A 67 -5.91 6.97 11.81
N THR A 68 -5.34 7.27 12.98
CA THR A 68 -5.68 8.46 13.78
C THR A 68 -4.80 9.68 13.49
N ALA A 69 -3.79 9.53 12.64
CA ALA A 69 -2.97 10.65 12.19
C ALA A 69 -3.76 11.65 11.32
N PRO A 70 -3.56 12.97 11.52
CA PRO A 70 -4.28 14.00 10.78
C PRO A 70 -3.95 13.99 9.28
N LEU A 71 -4.93 14.45 8.50
CA LEU A 71 -4.83 14.69 7.05
C LEU A 71 -5.50 16.04 6.72
N LEU A 72 -5.19 16.57 5.54
CA LEU A 72 -6.00 17.63 4.92
C LEU A 72 -7.46 17.19 4.83
N SER A 73 -8.40 18.12 4.93
CA SER A 73 -9.77 17.82 4.50
C SER A 73 -9.80 17.47 3.01
N ARG A 74 -10.81 16.70 2.58
CA ARG A 74 -11.00 16.37 1.15
C ARG A 74 -11.07 17.63 0.28
N ALA A 75 -11.69 18.69 0.79
CA ALA A 75 -11.83 19.97 0.11
C ALA A 75 -10.47 20.68 -0.03
N GLU A 76 -9.71 20.80 1.06
CA GLU A 76 -8.38 21.41 1.01
C GLU A 76 -7.39 20.60 0.18
N PHE A 77 -7.44 19.26 0.26
CA PHE A 77 -6.61 18.39 -0.57
C PHE A 77 -6.90 18.61 -2.06
N ALA A 78 -8.17 18.69 -2.43
CA ALA A 78 -8.59 18.98 -3.80
C ALA A 78 -8.18 20.38 -4.25
N GLU A 79 -8.39 21.40 -3.41
CA GLU A 79 -8.04 22.80 -3.71
C GLU A 79 -6.53 22.99 -3.90
N ARG A 80 -5.72 22.34 -3.06
CA ARG A 80 -4.25 22.45 -3.11
C ARG A 80 -3.62 21.54 -4.15
N THR A 81 -4.34 20.56 -4.70
CA THR A 81 -3.79 19.71 -5.77
C THR A 81 -3.66 20.54 -7.05
N LEU A 82 -2.43 20.74 -7.52
CA LEU A 82 -2.17 21.48 -8.75
C LEU A 82 -2.17 20.52 -9.94
N ARG A 83 -2.80 20.94 -11.03
CA ARG A 83 -2.77 20.25 -12.32
C ARG A 83 -2.17 21.22 -13.33
N LEU A 84 -0.98 20.90 -13.81
CA LEU A 84 -0.17 21.76 -14.67
C LEU A 84 0.01 21.06 -16.02
N SER A 85 -0.35 21.73 -17.10
CA SER A 85 -0.28 21.17 -18.45
C SER A 85 0.70 21.96 -19.31
N SER A 86 1.35 21.28 -20.25
CA SER A 86 2.09 21.97 -21.31
C SER A 86 1.12 22.82 -22.14
N GLY A 87 1.44 24.09 -22.34
CA GLY A 87 0.58 25.09 -22.98
C GLY A 87 -0.33 25.88 -22.04
N ASP A 88 -0.28 25.62 -20.72
CA ASP A 88 -0.97 26.46 -19.74
C ASP A 88 -0.38 27.87 -19.69
N ARG A 89 -1.25 28.86 -19.47
CA ARG A 89 -0.83 30.23 -19.15
C ARG A 89 -0.93 30.44 -17.64
N LEU A 90 0.22 30.44 -16.98
CA LEU A 90 0.37 30.42 -15.54
C LEU A 90 1.45 31.42 -15.10
N ASP A 91 1.07 32.34 -14.22
CA ASP A 91 2.01 33.20 -13.52
C ASP A 91 2.95 32.33 -12.66
N ARG A 92 4.26 32.47 -12.91
CA ARG A 92 5.27 31.65 -12.25
C ARG A 92 5.32 31.92 -10.76
N GLU A 93 5.23 33.18 -10.34
CA GLU A 93 5.26 33.59 -8.94
C GLU A 93 4.07 33.00 -8.17
N LEU A 94 2.87 32.97 -8.77
CA LEU A 94 1.72 32.27 -8.19
C LEU A 94 1.93 30.76 -8.06
N LEU A 95 2.61 30.12 -9.03
CA LEU A 95 2.99 28.71 -8.90
C LEU A 95 3.93 28.50 -7.70
N LEU A 96 4.91 29.38 -7.49
CA LEU A 96 5.84 29.26 -6.37
C LEU A 96 5.11 29.34 -5.02
N GLU A 97 4.21 30.30 -4.87
CA GLU A 97 3.34 30.41 -3.69
C GLU A 97 2.46 29.17 -3.48
N ALA A 98 1.94 28.60 -4.57
CA ALA A 98 1.14 27.39 -4.53
C ALA A 98 1.96 26.16 -4.10
N LEU A 99 3.22 26.04 -4.52
CA LEU A 99 4.14 24.98 -4.10
C LEU A 99 4.45 25.07 -2.59
N GLU A 100 4.65 26.28 -2.07
CA GLU A 100 4.82 26.51 -0.63
C GLU A 100 3.55 26.12 0.15
N ARG A 101 2.36 26.46 -0.36
CA ARG A 101 1.07 26.04 0.22
C ARG A 101 0.85 24.53 0.19
N CYS A 102 1.50 23.81 -0.74
CA CYS A 102 1.53 22.35 -0.79
C CYS A 102 2.57 21.74 0.17
N SER A 103 3.24 22.59 0.96
CA SER A 103 4.30 22.24 1.89
C SER A 103 5.56 21.72 1.20
N TYR A 104 5.89 22.17 -0.01
CA TYR A 104 7.13 21.77 -0.69
C TYR A 104 8.29 22.67 -0.25
N GLU A 105 9.47 22.07 -0.07
CA GLU A 105 10.69 22.75 0.33
C GLU A 105 11.40 23.37 -0.86
N ARG A 106 11.75 24.66 -0.75
CA ARG A 106 12.58 25.33 -1.75
C ARG A 106 14.05 24.95 -1.54
N VAL A 107 14.66 24.38 -2.57
CA VAL A 107 16.07 23.96 -2.57
C VAL A 107 16.82 24.54 -3.77
N GLU A 108 18.15 24.46 -3.73
CA GLU A 108 18.96 24.82 -4.90
C GLU A 108 18.81 23.80 -6.03
N THR A 109 18.90 22.50 -5.70
CA THR A 109 18.81 21.38 -6.66
C THR A 109 17.85 20.34 -6.15
N VAL A 110 16.86 19.98 -6.96
CA VAL A 110 15.83 18.99 -6.63
C VAL A 110 16.41 17.58 -6.74
N VAL A 111 16.36 16.83 -5.64
CA VAL A 111 16.85 15.44 -5.56
C VAL A 111 15.87 14.49 -4.86
N ALA A 112 14.93 15.01 -4.07
CA ALA A 112 13.97 14.22 -3.29
C ALA A 112 12.53 14.74 -3.44
N VAL A 113 11.55 13.87 -3.17
CA VAL A 113 10.12 14.20 -3.21
C VAL A 113 9.79 15.32 -2.24
N GLY A 114 8.90 16.21 -2.66
CA GLY A 114 8.49 17.37 -1.87
C GLY A 114 9.45 18.56 -1.97
N GLN A 115 10.42 18.52 -2.88
CA GLN A 115 11.33 19.62 -3.16
C GLN A 115 10.94 20.36 -4.44
N TRP A 116 11.29 21.64 -4.50
CA TRP A 116 11.23 22.44 -5.71
C TRP A 116 12.39 23.44 -5.81
N SER A 117 12.71 23.88 -7.03
CA SER A 117 13.68 24.94 -7.28
C SER A 117 13.23 25.83 -8.43
N VAL A 118 13.77 27.04 -8.50
CA VAL A 118 13.53 27.96 -9.63
C VAL A 118 14.84 28.58 -10.07
N ARG A 119 15.07 28.59 -11.39
CA ARG A 119 16.26 29.17 -12.02
C ARG A 119 15.85 29.85 -13.33
N GLY A 120 15.67 31.17 -13.29
CA GLY A 120 15.19 31.93 -14.46
C GLY A 120 13.80 31.45 -14.89
N GLY A 121 13.65 31.07 -16.16
CA GLY A 121 12.39 30.54 -16.71
C GLY A 121 12.12 29.07 -16.40
N ILE A 122 12.84 28.44 -15.47
CA ILE A 122 12.71 27.01 -15.17
C ILE A 122 12.25 26.81 -13.72
N VAL A 123 11.24 25.97 -13.54
CA VAL A 123 10.82 25.48 -12.23
C VAL A 123 10.96 23.97 -12.20
N ASP A 124 11.78 23.44 -11.29
CA ASP A 124 11.87 22.01 -11.04
C ASP A 124 11.03 21.66 -9.81
N VAL A 125 10.28 20.56 -9.87
CA VAL A 125 9.44 20.08 -8.76
C VAL A 125 9.42 18.56 -8.73
N PHE A 126 9.53 17.97 -7.54
CA PHE A 126 9.40 16.52 -7.36
C PHE A 126 8.12 16.17 -6.61
N SER A 127 7.06 15.91 -7.36
CA SER A 127 5.79 15.44 -6.79
C SER A 127 5.78 13.92 -6.62
N PRO A 128 5.14 13.36 -5.56
CA PRO A 128 4.99 11.92 -5.41
C PRO A 128 4.13 11.25 -6.49
N SER A 129 3.43 12.04 -7.32
CA SER A 129 2.66 11.54 -8.47
C SER A 129 3.53 11.00 -9.60
N GLN A 130 4.85 11.24 -9.56
CA GLN A 130 5.81 10.85 -10.59
C GLN A 130 6.98 10.06 -10.00
N SER A 131 7.58 9.18 -10.80
CA SER A 131 8.76 8.41 -10.41
C SER A 131 10.08 9.21 -10.46
N SER A 132 10.04 10.44 -10.96
CA SER A 132 11.19 11.32 -11.14
C SER A 132 10.74 12.78 -11.08
N PRO A 133 11.63 13.74 -10.74
CA PRO A 133 11.28 15.15 -10.72
C PRO A 133 10.94 15.66 -12.12
N ALA A 134 10.05 16.64 -12.18
CA ALA A 134 9.61 17.30 -13.40
C ALA A 134 10.21 18.70 -13.49
N ARG A 135 10.63 19.08 -14.69
CA ARG A 135 11.10 20.40 -15.07
C ARG A 135 10.04 21.08 -15.93
N LEU A 136 9.57 22.24 -15.48
CA LEU A 136 8.69 23.12 -16.22
C LEU A 136 9.52 24.24 -16.82
N GLU A 137 9.48 24.38 -18.14
CA GLU A 137 10.12 25.46 -18.89
C GLU A 137 9.07 26.52 -19.25
N PHE A 138 9.33 27.77 -18.85
CA PHE A 138 8.45 28.92 -19.05
C PHE A 138 9.01 29.89 -20.09
N SER A 139 8.10 30.49 -20.85
CA SER A 139 8.36 31.61 -21.76
C SER A 139 7.38 32.73 -21.45
N GLY A 140 7.83 33.70 -20.65
CA GLY A 140 6.91 34.62 -19.99
C GLY A 140 6.00 33.86 -19.02
N ASP A 141 4.69 33.92 -19.25
CA ASP A 141 3.67 33.25 -18.45
C ASP A 141 3.19 31.93 -19.08
N ASP A 142 3.78 31.50 -20.19
CA ASP A 142 3.37 30.27 -20.89
C ASP A 142 4.27 29.11 -20.47
N VAL A 143 3.67 27.99 -20.07
CA VAL A 143 4.38 26.72 -19.81
C VAL A 143 4.69 26.06 -21.15
N GLU A 144 5.91 26.23 -21.66
CA GLU A 144 6.31 25.70 -22.96
C GLU A 144 6.44 24.17 -22.96
N SER A 145 7.05 23.61 -21.91
CA SER A 145 7.16 22.15 -21.79
C SER A 145 7.32 21.67 -20.36
N ILE A 146 6.86 20.44 -20.12
CA ILE A 146 7.08 19.71 -18.87
C ILE A 146 7.88 18.44 -19.18
N ARG A 147 8.98 18.21 -18.46
CA ARG A 147 9.87 17.05 -18.72
C ARG A 147 10.35 16.41 -17.43
N LEU A 148 10.23 15.10 -17.31
CA LEU A 148 10.89 14.33 -16.27
C LEU A 148 12.40 14.35 -16.49
N PHE A 149 13.17 14.41 -15.39
CA PHE A 149 14.62 14.34 -15.43
C PHE A 149 15.18 13.41 -14.34
N ASP A 150 16.36 12.86 -14.58
CA ASP A 150 17.05 12.03 -13.60
C ASP A 150 17.66 12.91 -12.48
N PRO A 151 17.34 12.69 -11.20
CA PRO A 151 17.75 13.58 -10.10
C PRO A 151 19.26 13.60 -9.84
N THR A 152 20.01 12.60 -10.32
CA THR A 152 21.46 12.52 -10.10
C THR A 152 22.23 13.24 -11.21
N SER A 153 21.88 12.96 -12.47
CA SER A 153 22.53 13.51 -13.66
C SER A 153 21.92 14.84 -14.13
N GLN A 154 20.73 15.19 -13.64
CA GLN A 154 19.99 16.41 -13.99
C GLN A 154 19.65 16.53 -15.49
N ARG A 155 19.54 15.39 -16.18
CA ARG A 155 19.24 15.28 -17.62
C ARG A 155 17.79 14.86 -17.84
N SER A 156 17.10 15.53 -18.77
CA SER A 156 15.75 15.17 -19.16
C SER A 156 15.68 13.78 -19.79
N VAL A 157 14.60 13.06 -19.47
CA VAL A 157 14.37 11.68 -19.89
C VAL A 157 13.09 11.56 -20.73
N VAL A 158 11.97 12.10 -20.24
CA VAL A 158 10.63 11.92 -20.83
C VAL A 158 9.87 13.24 -20.81
N SER A 159 9.13 13.58 -21.87
CA SER A 159 8.23 14.74 -21.89
C SER A 159 6.84 14.35 -21.37
N LEU A 160 6.18 15.27 -20.67
CA LEU A 160 4.84 15.09 -20.11
C LEU A 160 3.87 16.13 -20.68
N ASP A 161 2.67 15.69 -20.99
CA ASP A 161 1.57 16.61 -21.33
C ASP A 161 1.03 17.30 -20.07
N GLU A 162 1.05 16.59 -18.94
CA GLU A 162 0.47 17.03 -17.67
C GLU A 162 1.28 16.54 -16.47
N LEU A 163 1.37 17.38 -15.44
CA LEU A 163 1.91 17.09 -14.12
C LEU A 163 0.87 17.38 -13.03
N LEU A 164 0.66 16.41 -12.15
CA LEU A 164 -0.10 16.61 -10.91
C LEU A 164 0.86 16.88 -9.75
N VAL A 165 0.68 17.99 -9.04
CA VAL A 165 1.40 18.26 -7.78
C VAL A 165 0.45 18.04 -6.62
N LEU A 166 0.67 16.96 -5.87
CA LEU A 166 -0.13 16.62 -4.69
C LEU A 166 0.36 17.39 -3.46
N PRO A 167 -0.53 17.92 -2.61
CA PRO A 167 -0.14 18.54 -1.34
C PRO A 167 0.40 17.49 -0.36
N LEU A 168 1.42 17.85 0.40
CA LEU A 168 2.04 16.99 1.41
C LEU A 168 1.68 17.47 2.82
N THR A 169 1.96 16.66 3.84
CA THR A 169 1.81 17.07 5.26
C THR A 169 2.71 18.29 5.55
N PRO A 170 2.32 19.30 6.33
CA PRO A 170 3.16 20.44 6.62
C PRO A 170 4.18 20.00 7.66
N GLU A 171 5.40 20.53 7.56
CA GLU A 171 6.47 20.12 8.46
C GLU A 171 6.15 20.42 9.92
N ASP A 172 5.41 21.50 10.20
CA ASP A 172 4.96 21.90 11.53
C ASP A 172 3.79 21.05 12.07
N GLY A 173 3.29 20.08 11.30
CA GLY A 173 2.17 19.21 11.66
C GLY A 173 0.85 19.99 11.75
N GLY A 174 0.82 21.21 11.20
CA GLY A 174 -0.20 22.23 11.40
C GLY A 174 -1.53 22.01 10.70
N TYR A 175 -2.04 20.77 10.68
CA TYR A 175 -3.43 20.56 10.31
C TYR A 175 -4.34 20.74 11.51
N GLU A 176 -5.38 21.56 11.34
CA GLU A 176 -6.48 21.65 12.29
C GLU A 176 -6.99 20.23 12.60
N PRO A 177 -7.14 19.88 13.88
CA PRO A 177 -7.57 18.54 14.26
C PRO A 177 -8.98 18.27 13.74
N GLY A 178 -9.10 17.49 12.67
CA GLY A 178 -10.42 17.04 12.21
C GLY A 178 -10.37 15.83 11.29
N THR A 179 -9.76 15.98 10.11
CA THR A 179 -9.81 14.94 9.07
C THR A 179 -8.77 13.85 9.30
N ARG A 180 -9.14 12.60 9.07
CA ARG A 180 -8.36 11.37 9.20
C ARG A 180 -8.56 10.46 7.99
N LEU A 181 -7.84 9.35 7.92
CA LEU A 181 -7.97 8.39 6.81
C LEU A 181 -9.43 7.91 6.63
N LEU A 182 -10.15 7.68 7.74
CA LEU A 182 -11.54 7.22 7.70
C LEU A 182 -12.47 8.18 6.94
N ASP A 183 -12.19 9.48 6.96
CA ASP A 183 -13.00 10.50 6.27
C ASP A 183 -12.80 10.49 4.75
N TYR A 184 -11.71 9.86 4.27
CA TYR A 184 -11.47 9.62 2.85
C TYR A 184 -12.20 8.37 2.34
N LEU A 185 -12.54 7.43 3.23
CA LEU A 185 -13.18 6.17 2.88
C LEU A 185 -14.70 6.33 2.66
N PRO A 186 -15.27 5.73 1.60
CA PRO A 186 -16.72 5.64 1.43
C PRO A 186 -17.41 5.06 2.67
N ALA A 187 -18.60 5.54 3.02
CA ALA A 187 -19.33 5.06 4.20
C ALA A 187 -19.58 3.54 4.18
N ALA A 188 -19.77 2.97 2.98
CA ALA A 188 -19.98 1.54 2.76
C ALA A 188 -18.68 0.70 2.72
N ALA A 189 -17.50 1.32 2.81
CA ALA A 189 -16.24 0.57 2.79
C ALA A 189 -16.11 -0.27 4.07
N PRO A 190 -15.98 -1.61 3.96
CA PRO A 190 -15.81 -2.46 5.13
C PRO A 190 -14.44 -2.24 5.77
N ILE A 191 -14.40 -2.31 7.10
CA ILE A 191 -13.16 -2.21 7.86
C ILE A 191 -12.84 -3.60 8.42
N VAL A 192 -11.76 -4.19 7.92
CA VAL A 192 -11.24 -5.47 8.42
C VAL A 192 -10.28 -5.19 9.58
N VAL A 193 -10.47 -5.90 10.69
CA VAL A 193 -9.69 -5.78 11.92
C VAL A 193 -9.03 -7.11 12.22
N ASP A 194 -7.71 -7.19 12.02
CA ASP A 194 -6.93 -8.42 12.25
C ASP A 194 -6.83 -8.77 13.74
N VAL A 195 -6.83 -7.75 14.60
CA VAL A 195 -6.63 -7.90 16.04
C VAL A 195 -7.77 -7.19 16.79
N PRO A 196 -8.90 -7.86 17.05
CA PRO A 196 -10.11 -7.23 17.60
C PRO A 196 -9.91 -6.52 18.94
N LYS A 197 -8.98 -7.02 19.78
CA LYS A 197 -8.62 -6.37 21.05
C LYS A 197 -8.11 -4.92 20.89
N LEU A 198 -7.66 -4.52 19.70
CA LEU A 198 -7.27 -3.14 19.41
C LEU A 198 -8.45 -2.18 19.34
N LEU A 199 -9.68 -2.68 19.22
CA LEU A 199 -10.89 -1.85 19.15
C LEU A 199 -11.21 -1.18 20.49
N ASP A 200 -10.97 -1.90 21.58
CA ASP A 200 -11.46 -1.55 22.92
C ASP A 200 -10.38 -0.94 23.82
N GLY A 201 -9.10 -1.13 23.48
CA GLY A 201 -7.97 -0.57 24.22
C GLY A 201 -7.42 0.71 23.58
N PRO A 202 -6.75 1.57 24.36
CA PRO A 202 -5.87 2.57 23.77
C PRO A 202 -4.81 1.83 22.94
N ALA A 203 -4.60 2.25 21.70
CA ALA A 203 -3.55 1.65 20.89
C ALA A 203 -2.20 1.94 21.55
N GLU A 204 -1.31 0.95 21.65
CA GLU A 204 0.03 1.14 22.22
C GLU A 204 0.78 2.27 21.50
N GLU A 205 0.60 2.38 20.18
CA GLU A 205 1.18 3.43 19.33
C GLU A 205 0.48 4.80 19.46
N ALA A 206 -0.74 4.86 20.04
CA ALA A 206 -1.54 6.09 20.17
C ALA A 206 -2.36 6.10 21.48
N PRO A 207 -1.72 6.17 22.66
CA PRO A 207 -2.38 5.95 23.95
C PRO A 207 -3.32 7.08 24.38
N ALA A 208 -3.23 8.26 23.75
CA ALA A 208 -4.06 9.43 24.04
C ALA A 208 -5.37 9.47 23.22
N ASP A 209 -5.52 8.61 22.20
CA ASP A 209 -6.71 8.57 21.36
C ASP A 209 -7.86 7.80 22.04
N PRO A 210 -9.12 8.19 21.78
CA PRO A 210 -10.26 7.39 22.22
C PRO A 210 -10.23 6.01 21.56
N PRO A 211 -10.91 5.00 22.17
CA PRO A 211 -11.01 3.66 21.60
C PRO A 211 -11.43 3.68 20.14
N LEU A 212 -10.82 2.82 19.34
CA LEU A 212 -11.10 2.75 17.90
C LEU A 212 -12.55 2.31 17.63
N ARG A 213 -13.18 1.55 18.54
CA ARG A 213 -14.59 1.17 18.42
C ARG A 213 -15.50 2.38 18.26
N ASP A 214 -15.27 3.44 19.02
CA ASP A 214 -16.09 4.65 18.97
C ASP A 214 -15.93 5.37 17.63
N ARG A 215 -14.70 5.40 17.09
CA ARG A 215 -14.38 5.99 15.78
C ARG A 215 -14.93 5.19 14.60
N LEU A 216 -15.07 3.88 14.76
CA LEU A 216 -15.58 2.96 13.75
C LEU A 216 -17.08 2.72 13.85
N ALA A 217 -17.75 3.37 14.82
CA ALA A 217 -19.20 3.27 14.99
C ALA A 217 -19.95 3.62 13.69
N GLY A 218 -20.90 2.76 13.32
CA GLY A 218 -21.70 2.93 12.09
C GLY A 218 -21.03 2.43 10.80
N ARG A 219 -19.78 1.95 10.85
CA ARG A 219 -19.12 1.28 9.72
C ARG A 219 -19.43 -0.22 9.74
N GLN A 220 -19.34 -0.87 8.58
CA GLN A 220 -19.32 -2.32 8.50
C GLN A 220 -17.96 -2.83 9.01
N LEU A 221 -17.97 -3.64 10.07
CA LEU A 221 -16.76 -4.22 10.66
C LEU A 221 -16.68 -5.71 10.34
N ILE A 222 -15.48 -6.15 9.98
CA ILE A 222 -15.12 -7.57 9.83
C ILE A 222 -13.99 -7.83 10.81
N GLU A 223 -14.29 -8.52 11.90
CA GLU A 223 -13.31 -8.87 12.94
C GLU A 223 -12.73 -10.25 12.61
N LEU A 224 -11.42 -10.31 12.38
CA LEU A 224 -10.71 -11.57 12.20
C LEU A 224 -10.25 -12.07 13.56
N SER A 225 -10.49 -13.34 13.85
CA SER A 225 -10.05 -13.97 15.09
C SER A 225 -9.54 -15.37 14.80
N LEU A 226 -8.34 -15.67 15.26
CA LEU A 226 -7.83 -17.03 15.26
C LEU A 226 -8.44 -17.78 16.45
N VAL A 227 -9.30 -18.76 16.14
CA VAL A 227 -9.86 -19.66 17.14
C VAL A 227 -9.13 -21.00 17.05
N ALA A 228 -8.44 -21.39 18.12
CA ALA A 228 -7.79 -22.69 18.18
C ALA A 228 -8.83 -23.79 18.43
N GLY A 229 -8.94 -24.74 17.48
CA GLY A 229 -9.88 -25.88 17.56
C GLY A 229 -11.24 -25.61 16.92
N THR A 230 -12.20 -26.53 17.12
CA THR A 230 -13.57 -26.37 16.61
C THR A 230 -14.31 -25.36 17.48
N SER A 231 -14.53 -24.15 16.97
CA SER A 231 -15.41 -23.17 17.63
C SER A 231 -16.85 -23.71 17.63
N SER A 232 -17.40 -23.96 18.82
CA SER A 232 -18.85 -23.92 19.01
C SER A 232 -19.23 -22.46 19.04
N ALA A 233 -20.04 -22.00 18.08
CA ALA A 233 -20.60 -20.66 17.99
C ALA A 233 -20.84 -20.08 19.39
N ALA A 234 -20.21 -18.95 19.68
CA ALA A 234 -20.40 -18.27 20.95
C ALA A 234 -21.86 -17.79 21.00
N ALA A 235 -22.68 -18.49 21.78
CA ALA A 235 -24.05 -18.08 22.04
C ALA A 235 -24.03 -16.76 22.81
N GLY A 236 -24.18 -15.63 22.09
CA GLY A 236 -24.36 -14.34 22.75
C GLY A 236 -23.84 -13.10 22.03
N VAL A 237 -24.08 -12.92 20.72
CA VAL A 237 -24.17 -11.58 20.10
C VAL A 237 -25.30 -11.61 19.07
N SER A 238 -26.41 -10.93 19.36
CA SER A 238 -27.67 -11.05 18.60
C SER A 238 -27.70 -10.36 17.22
N ALA A 239 -26.56 -9.90 16.67
CA ALA A 239 -26.53 -9.13 15.41
C ALA A 239 -25.32 -9.40 14.50
N ALA A 240 -24.33 -10.20 14.91
CA ALA A 240 -23.15 -10.49 14.10
C ALA A 240 -23.34 -11.80 13.31
N THR A 241 -22.93 -11.81 12.05
CA THR A 241 -22.84 -13.06 11.27
C THR A 241 -21.45 -13.66 11.50
N GLU A 242 -21.39 -14.82 12.17
CA GLU A 242 -20.15 -15.55 12.38
C GLU A 242 -19.90 -16.49 11.21
N VAL A 243 -18.70 -16.42 10.61
CA VAL A 243 -18.25 -17.31 9.55
C VAL A 243 -16.92 -17.90 9.95
N THR A 244 -16.86 -19.22 10.07
CA THR A 244 -15.64 -19.94 10.43
C THR A 244 -15.05 -20.58 9.18
N LEU A 245 -13.76 -20.32 8.94
CA LEU A 245 -12.99 -20.96 7.90
C LEU A 245 -11.89 -21.82 8.54
N GLU A 246 -11.89 -23.11 8.23
CA GLU A 246 -10.87 -24.02 8.71
C GLU A 246 -9.58 -23.84 7.89
N THR A 247 -8.47 -23.63 8.59
CA THR A 247 -7.14 -23.45 7.99
C THR A 247 -6.11 -24.27 8.74
N HIS A 248 -5.12 -24.83 8.03
CA HIS A 248 -3.99 -25.52 8.66
C HIS A 248 -2.66 -24.97 8.16
N GLU A 249 -1.67 -24.92 9.05
CA GLU A 249 -0.29 -24.64 8.67
C GLU A 249 0.28 -25.82 7.86
N VAL A 250 1.06 -25.50 6.83
CA VAL A 250 1.72 -26.50 5.99
C VAL A 250 3.19 -26.61 6.39
N PRO A 251 3.78 -27.83 6.42
CA PRO A 251 5.18 -28.01 6.77
C PRO A 251 6.14 -27.23 5.85
N ARG A 252 7.27 -26.79 6.41
CA ARG A 252 8.35 -26.16 5.64
C ARG A 252 9.32 -27.22 5.10
N PHE A 253 9.69 -27.12 3.84
CA PHE A 253 10.49 -28.13 3.13
C PHE A 253 11.91 -27.67 2.76
N THR A 254 12.61 -26.99 3.68
CA THR A 254 13.94 -26.37 3.46
C THR A 254 14.97 -27.34 2.86
N GLY A 255 15.13 -27.33 1.54
CA GLY A 255 16.05 -28.20 0.78
C GLY A 255 15.65 -29.69 0.74
N ARG A 256 14.46 -30.07 1.23
CA ARG A 256 14.00 -31.47 1.32
C ARG A 256 13.06 -31.84 0.17
N PHE A 257 13.52 -31.69 -1.07
CA PHE A 257 12.70 -31.87 -2.28
C PHE A 257 12.07 -33.26 -2.43
N ASN A 258 12.76 -34.33 -2.01
CA ASN A 258 12.18 -35.68 -2.04
C ASN A 258 10.93 -35.78 -1.15
N GLN A 259 10.94 -35.18 0.05
CA GLN A 259 9.76 -35.15 0.92
C GLN A 259 8.65 -34.28 0.31
N LEU A 260 9.01 -33.12 -0.22
CA LEU A 260 8.08 -32.23 -0.92
C LEU A 260 7.37 -32.96 -2.06
N THR A 261 8.10 -33.67 -2.93
CA THR A 261 7.51 -34.36 -4.09
C THR A 261 6.50 -35.44 -3.68
N GLY A 262 6.77 -36.17 -2.59
CA GLY A 262 5.83 -37.13 -2.01
C GLY A 262 4.54 -36.47 -1.52
N GLU A 263 4.66 -35.36 -0.78
CA GLU A 263 3.51 -34.59 -0.29
C GLU A 263 2.71 -33.94 -1.43
N LEU A 264 3.39 -33.37 -2.44
CA LEU A 264 2.75 -32.85 -3.65
C LEU A 264 1.93 -33.93 -4.37
N GLY A 265 2.49 -35.14 -4.50
CA GLY A 265 1.78 -36.27 -5.09
C GLY A 265 0.54 -36.67 -4.29
N ARG A 266 0.67 -36.76 -2.96
CA ARG A 266 -0.43 -37.08 -2.05
C ARG A 266 -1.55 -36.04 -2.12
N TRP A 267 -1.23 -34.76 -1.97
CA TRP A 267 -2.21 -33.67 -2.03
C TRP A 267 -2.95 -33.59 -3.36
N ARG A 268 -2.23 -33.77 -4.48
CA ARG A 268 -2.86 -33.82 -5.81
C ARG A 268 -3.80 -35.02 -5.96
N ALA A 269 -3.45 -36.18 -5.40
CA ALA A 269 -4.31 -37.36 -5.39
C ALA A 269 -5.57 -37.18 -4.51
N GLU A 270 -5.45 -36.40 -3.43
CA GLU A 270 -6.56 -35.97 -2.58
C GLU A 270 -7.44 -34.87 -3.23
N GLY A 271 -7.05 -34.37 -4.40
CA GLY A 271 -7.80 -33.37 -5.16
C GLY A 271 -7.48 -31.91 -4.83
N PHE A 272 -6.43 -31.66 -4.03
CA PHE A 272 -5.99 -30.30 -3.73
C PHE A 272 -5.28 -29.67 -4.92
N ARG A 273 -5.53 -28.38 -5.12
CA ARG A 273 -4.73 -27.49 -5.96
C ARG A 273 -3.58 -26.94 -5.13
N VAL A 274 -2.36 -27.19 -5.56
CA VAL A 274 -1.16 -26.73 -4.85
C VAL A 274 -0.55 -25.53 -5.57
N ARG A 275 -0.20 -24.50 -4.79
CA ARG A 275 0.44 -23.26 -5.23
C ARG A 275 1.76 -23.11 -4.49
N LEU A 276 2.87 -23.10 -5.22
CA LEU A 276 4.18 -22.75 -4.64
C LEU A 276 4.45 -21.29 -4.98
N THR A 277 4.69 -20.45 -3.98
CA THR A 277 5.03 -19.05 -4.19
C THR A 277 6.51 -18.88 -4.45
N ALA A 278 6.87 -17.93 -5.30
CA ALA A 278 8.26 -17.54 -5.55
C ALA A 278 8.33 -16.01 -5.69
N ALA A 279 9.37 -15.39 -5.14
CA ALA A 279 9.42 -13.93 -5.03
C ALA A 279 9.43 -13.20 -6.39
N ASP A 280 10.03 -13.81 -7.41
CA ASP A 280 10.19 -13.22 -8.74
C ASP A 280 10.14 -14.28 -9.85
N ASP A 281 10.03 -13.84 -11.11
CA ASP A 281 9.96 -14.73 -12.29
C ASP A 281 11.17 -15.68 -12.40
N ARG A 282 12.36 -15.21 -12.00
CA ARG A 282 13.59 -16.00 -12.08
C ARG A 282 13.58 -17.11 -11.04
N GLN A 283 13.11 -16.82 -9.83
CA GLN A 283 12.94 -17.82 -8.77
C GLN A 283 11.83 -18.81 -9.11
N ALA A 284 10.72 -18.34 -9.70
CA ALA A 284 9.64 -19.20 -10.15
C ALA A 284 10.11 -20.22 -11.21
N GLU A 285 10.88 -19.74 -12.19
CA GLU A 285 11.45 -20.60 -13.22
C GLU A 285 12.47 -21.60 -12.65
N HIS A 286 13.32 -21.15 -11.73
CA HIS A 286 14.28 -22.02 -11.07
C HIS A 286 13.58 -23.11 -10.25
N LEU A 287 12.54 -22.77 -9.49
CA LEU A 287 11.75 -23.74 -8.73
C LEU A 287 11.08 -24.75 -9.66
N ARG A 288 10.50 -24.30 -10.78
CA ARG A 288 9.93 -25.17 -11.80
C ARG A 288 10.95 -26.16 -12.36
N GLN A 289 12.17 -25.69 -12.63
CA GLN A 289 13.26 -26.55 -13.12
C GLN A 289 13.62 -27.63 -12.09
N ILE A 290 13.75 -27.27 -10.80
CA ILE A 290 14.04 -28.23 -9.73
C ILE A 290 12.93 -29.28 -9.61
N LEU A 291 11.66 -28.86 -9.66
CA LEU A 291 10.52 -29.78 -9.62
C LEU A 291 10.56 -30.77 -10.79
N ARG A 292 10.87 -30.28 -12.00
CA ARG A 292 10.98 -31.11 -13.21
C ARG A 292 12.11 -32.14 -13.11
N GLU A 293 13.25 -31.78 -12.54
CA GLU A 293 14.37 -32.72 -12.28
C GLU A 293 13.97 -33.85 -11.32
N HIS A 294 13.00 -33.60 -10.44
CA HIS A 294 12.42 -34.60 -9.54
C HIS A 294 11.13 -35.24 -10.09
N GLY A 295 10.84 -35.07 -11.39
CA GLY A 295 9.71 -35.70 -12.08
C GLY A 295 8.35 -35.06 -11.81
N VAL A 296 8.32 -33.82 -11.32
CA VAL A 296 7.09 -33.07 -11.02
C VAL A 296 6.93 -31.91 -12.01
N GLU A 297 5.92 -32.00 -12.87
CA GLU A 297 5.55 -30.93 -13.80
C GLU A 297 4.67 -29.88 -13.12
N ALA A 298 5.08 -28.61 -13.19
CA ALA A 298 4.37 -27.46 -12.64
C ALA A 298 4.30 -26.33 -13.67
N VAL A 299 3.18 -25.60 -13.69
CA VAL A 299 2.97 -24.44 -14.57
C VAL A 299 3.32 -23.17 -13.80
N VAL A 300 3.91 -22.16 -14.45
CA VAL A 300 4.01 -20.82 -13.85
C VAL A 300 2.70 -20.08 -14.10
N ALA A 301 2.03 -19.66 -13.04
CA ALA A 301 0.74 -18.98 -13.08
C ALA A 301 0.84 -17.56 -12.53
N VAL A 302 -0.04 -16.69 -13.02
CA VAL A 302 -0.10 -15.27 -12.62
C VAL A 302 -0.95 -15.07 -11.36
N SER A 303 -1.81 -16.03 -11.02
CA SER A 303 -2.69 -15.93 -9.85
C SER A 303 -2.85 -17.28 -9.14
N LEU A 304 -3.35 -17.22 -7.90
CA LEU A 304 -3.69 -18.40 -7.10
C LEU A 304 -4.94 -19.14 -7.62
N GLU A 305 -5.82 -18.47 -8.34
CA GLU A 305 -7.17 -18.96 -8.69
C GLU A 305 -7.22 -19.97 -9.83
N GLY A 306 -6.08 -20.25 -10.50
CA GLY A 306 -6.00 -21.15 -11.65
C GLY A 306 -6.62 -22.54 -11.42
N SER A 307 -6.94 -23.24 -12.51
CA SER A 307 -7.50 -24.60 -12.48
C SER A 307 -6.45 -25.70 -12.38
N GLU A 308 -5.18 -25.35 -12.53
CA GLU A 308 -4.06 -26.29 -12.53
C GLU A 308 -3.93 -26.99 -11.17
N SER A 309 -3.68 -28.30 -11.19
CA SER A 309 -3.45 -29.08 -9.97
C SER A 309 -2.20 -28.62 -9.21
N LEU A 310 -1.20 -28.10 -9.93
CA LEU A 310 0.07 -27.63 -9.39
C LEU A 310 0.56 -26.45 -10.20
N ALA A 311 0.82 -25.32 -9.52
CA ALA A 311 1.38 -24.14 -10.15
C ALA A 311 2.41 -23.46 -9.24
N VAL A 312 3.37 -22.80 -9.86
CA VAL A 312 4.27 -21.84 -9.22
C VAL A 312 3.72 -20.44 -9.50
N VAL A 313 3.48 -19.66 -8.45
CA VAL A 313 2.89 -18.32 -8.54
C VAL A 313 3.93 -17.30 -8.10
N VAL A 314 4.11 -16.24 -8.90
CA VAL A 314 5.00 -15.15 -8.54
C VAL A 314 4.32 -14.26 -7.52
N GLY A 315 5.01 -14.02 -6.42
CA GLY A 315 4.54 -13.31 -5.26
C GLY A 315 5.10 -13.93 -4.00
N GLU A 316 4.92 -13.23 -2.90
CA GLU A 316 5.43 -13.68 -1.63
C GLU A 316 4.26 -13.90 -0.67
N CYS A 317 4.35 -14.97 0.12
CA CYS A 317 3.45 -15.22 1.24
C CYS A 317 4.29 -15.42 2.49
N SER A 318 3.81 -14.93 3.63
CA SER A 318 4.55 -15.02 4.88
C SER A 318 4.65 -16.45 5.42
N THR A 319 3.60 -17.24 5.23
CA THR A 319 3.52 -18.62 5.71
C THR A 319 2.67 -19.49 4.79
N GLY A 320 3.11 -20.72 4.55
CA GLY A 320 2.32 -21.73 3.85
C GLY A 320 1.12 -22.20 4.67
N PHE A 321 -0.04 -22.33 4.02
CA PHE A 321 -1.28 -22.74 4.65
C PHE A 321 -2.14 -23.58 3.70
N THR A 322 -3.11 -24.29 4.24
CA THR A 322 -4.16 -24.98 3.47
C THR A 322 -5.53 -24.55 3.96
N ILE A 323 -6.46 -24.43 3.01
CA ILE A 323 -7.88 -24.18 3.27
C ILE A 323 -8.65 -25.37 2.68
N PRO A 324 -8.96 -26.41 3.50
CA PRO A 324 -9.61 -27.64 3.02
C PRO A 324 -10.92 -27.38 2.27
N ALA A 325 -11.73 -26.44 2.77
CA ALA A 325 -13.00 -26.07 2.14
C ALA A 325 -12.86 -25.52 0.70
N LEU A 326 -11.69 -24.97 0.35
CA LEU A 326 -11.39 -24.45 -0.99
C LEU A 326 -10.58 -25.43 -1.84
N GLY A 327 -10.11 -26.54 -1.24
CA GLY A 327 -9.22 -27.50 -1.88
C GLY A 327 -7.91 -26.85 -2.34
N VAL A 328 -7.37 -25.89 -1.58
CA VAL A 328 -6.14 -25.15 -1.93
C VAL A 328 -5.08 -25.31 -0.86
N ILE A 329 -3.84 -25.52 -1.31
CA ILE A 329 -2.63 -25.54 -0.49
C ILE A 329 -1.66 -24.51 -1.05
N VAL A 330 -1.16 -23.62 -0.21
CA VAL A 330 -0.13 -22.62 -0.53
C VAL A 330 1.15 -22.97 0.21
N LEU A 331 2.27 -22.98 -0.51
CA LEU A 331 3.61 -23.27 -0.02
C LEU A 331 4.52 -22.09 -0.33
N THR A 332 5.45 -21.82 0.57
CA THR A 332 6.43 -20.72 0.51
C THR A 332 7.85 -21.24 0.49
#